data_AF-A0A5M9QR43-F1
#
_entry.id   AF-A0A5M9QR43-F1
#
_cell.length_a   1.000
_cell.length_b   1.000
_cell.length_c   1.000
_cell.angle_alpha   90.00
_cell.angle_beta   90.00
_cell.angle_gamma   90.00
#
_symmetry.space_group_name_H-M   'P 1'
#
loop_
_entity.id
_entity.type
_entity.pdbx_description
1 polymer ?
#
loop_
_entity_poly.entity_id
_entity_poly.type
_entity_poly.pdbx_seq_one_letter_code
_entity_poly.pdbx_strand_id
1 'polypeptide(L)'
;MKKSITLDIFDEKGASLGKKRFYTTLDGKESINKWLKTFKPTADSTLGILMADSPDFQHNNHIAILNFMPTNNQMKNTITPNNLIPTSIYLSVRHCIKATWINDRDQFLAPNKKWEKDTEFHSDCLAFMLFHGQNRITAKEGINHFIPFSEKDIDAAEAFESHFMQDFLQGKIKQDSKSTDSKSLFKDELDFIPTKPLIFSDEAKEVLQAGKELFKHYHTQAKDSKDYNANAALYDIKAHFQGFNDKGKMNPPQKAKDEAYKDKLGELNYTLKNLAKRIESKVYEYEFLLP
;
A
#
# COMPACT_ATOMS: atom_id res chain seq x y z
N MET A 1 -9.06 5.20 36.58
CA MET A 1 -9.76 5.89 35.47
C MET A 1 -10.45 4.86 34.60
N LYS A 2 -11.66 5.16 34.06
CA LYS A 2 -12.26 4.32 33.01
C LYS A 2 -11.31 4.30 31.82
N LYS A 3 -10.91 3.12 31.33
CA LYS A 3 -10.03 2.94 30.16
C LYS A 3 -10.75 3.24 28.83
N SER A 4 -12.07 3.24 28.85
CA SER A 4 -12.91 3.67 27.73
C SER A 4 -14.24 4.24 28.21
N ILE A 5 -14.87 5.04 27.36
CA ILE A 5 -16.23 5.54 27.48
C ILE A 5 -17.00 5.17 26.23
N THR A 6 -18.28 4.85 26.36
CA THR A 6 -19.17 4.62 25.21
C THR A 6 -20.15 5.77 25.11
N LEU A 7 -20.24 6.39 23.94
CA LEU A 7 -21.10 7.54 23.67
C LEU A 7 -22.04 7.22 22.51
N ASP A 8 -23.25 7.76 22.56
CA ASP A 8 -24.17 7.78 21.42
C ASP A 8 -23.64 8.75 20.36
N ILE A 9 -23.73 8.34 19.10
CA ILE A 9 -23.26 9.10 17.93
C ILE A 9 -24.48 9.47 17.09
N PHE A 10 -24.51 10.71 16.61
CA PHE A 10 -25.61 11.24 15.81
C PHE A 10 -25.08 11.87 14.53
N ASP A 11 -25.86 11.80 13.45
CA ASP A 11 -25.56 12.54 12.23
C ASP A 11 -25.90 14.04 12.36
N GLU A 12 -25.64 14.80 11.30
CA GLU A 12 -25.93 16.25 11.23
C GLU A 12 -27.43 16.59 11.38
N LYS A 13 -28.33 15.62 11.22
CA LYS A 13 -29.78 15.76 11.37
C LYS A 13 -30.28 15.26 12.73
N GLY A 14 -29.37 14.84 13.61
CA GLY A 14 -29.70 14.27 14.92
C GLY A 14 -30.19 12.82 14.87
N ALA A 15 -30.07 12.12 13.73
CA ALA A 15 -30.41 10.71 13.64
C ALA A 15 -29.31 9.87 14.30
N SER A 16 -29.70 8.87 15.09
CA SER A 16 -28.74 7.98 15.76
C SER A 16 -27.97 7.15 14.74
N LEU A 17 -26.65 7.17 14.85
CA LEU A 17 -25.70 6.32 14.12
C LEU A 17 -25.20 5.14 14.99
N GLY A 18 -25.77 4.97 16.18
CA GLY A 18 -25.39 3.94 17.14
C GLY A 18 -24.47 4.47 18.24
N LYS A 19 -23.65 3.57 18.80
CA LYS A 19 -22.75 3.85 19.93
C LYS A 19 -21.31 3.62 19.52
N LYS A 20 -20.42 4.53 19.92
CA LYS A 20 -18.98 4.39 19.73
C LYS A 20 -18.25 4.33 21.06
N ARG A 21 -17.25 3.45 21.13
CA ARG A 21 -16.31 3.38 22.23
C ARG A 21 -15.12 4.31 21.94
N PHE A 22 -14.78 5.13 22.93
CA PHE A 22 -13.61 5.99 22.93
C PHE A 22 -12.66 5.53 24.03
N TYR A 23 -11.38 5.46 23.72
CA TYR A 23 -10.35 5.07 24.67
C TYR A 23 -9.70 6.33 25.25
N THR A 24 -9.74 6.46 26.57
CA THR A 24 -9.33 7.66 27.30
C THR A 24 -7.83 7.69 27.56
N THR A 25 -7.18 6.52 27.58
CA THR A 25 -5.73 6.37 27.62
C THR A 25 -5.32 5.17 26.76
N LEU A 26 -4.18 5.30 26.09
CA LEU A 26 -3.55 4.24 25.29
C LEU A 26 -2.37 3.62 26.06
N ASP A 27 -2.43 3.66 27.40
CA ASP A 27 -1.29 3.45 28.30
C ASP A 27 -0.50 2.18 27.96
N GLY A 28 0.79 2.37 27.66
CA GLY A 28 1.73 1.30 27.35
C GLY A 28 1.71 0.81 25.90
N LYS A 29 0.84 1.32 25.03
CA LYS A 29 0.86 1.01 23.59
C LYS A 29 1.68 2.05 22.84
N GLU A 30 2.66 1.57 22.09
CA GLU A 30 3.43 2.39 21.16
C GLU A 30 2.58 2.74 19.93
N SER A 31 2.92 3.84 19.24
CA SER A 31 2.26 4.19 17.98
C SER A 31 2.72 3.29 16.83
N ILE A 32 1.87 3.14 15.81
CA ILE A 32 2.25 2.46 14.57
C ILE A 32 3.49 3.09 13.90
N ASN A 33 3.70 4.41 14.08
CA ASN A 33 4.89 5.10 13.58
C ASN A 33 6.18 4.64 14.27
N LYS A 34 6.12 4.40 15.59
CA LYS A 34 7.27 3.87 16.34
C LYS A 34 7.54 2.42 15.97
N TRP A 35 6.49 1.62 15.79
CA TRP A 35 6.60 0.25 15.27
C TRP A 35 7.28 0.24 13.90
N LEU A 36 6.85 1.07 12.95
CA LEU A 36 7.47 1.10 11.62
C LEU A 36 8.97 1.45 11.67
N LYS A 37 9.37 2.35 12.57
CA LYS A 37 10.78 2.77 12.74
C LYS A 37 11.71 1.66 13.23
N THR A 38 11.19 0.53 13.71
CA THR A 38 12.04 -0.62 14.06
C THR A 38 12.60 -1.32 12.83
N PHE A 39 11.95 -1.18 11.66
CA PHE A 39 12.35 -1.80 10.39
C PHE A 39 13.23 -0.85 9.56
N LYS A 40 14.50 -0.72 9.99
CA LYS A 40 15.46 0.20 9.37
C LYS A 40 15.78 -0.22 7.92
N PRO A 41 15.89 0.74 7.00
CA PRO A 41 16.30 0.46 5.63
C PRO A 41 17.77 -0.02 5.57
N THR A 42 18.08 -0.83 4.57
CA THR A 42 19.45 -1.19 4.19
C THR A 42 19.99 -0.24 3.12
N ALA A 43 21.32 -0.16 2.94
CA ALA A 43 21.92 0.83 2.05
C ALA A 43 21.74 0.54 0.54
N ASP A 44 21.51 -0.72 0.16
CA ASP A 44 21.90 -1.18 -1.17
C ASP A 44 20.77 -1.20 -2.23
N SER A 45 19.52 -0.90 -1.88
CA SER A 45 18.40 -0.96 -2.84
C SER A 45 17.21 -0.10 -2.41
N THR A 46 17.24 1.19 -2.74
CA THR A 46 16.08 2.07 -2.54
C THR A 46 15.01 1.78 -3.60
N LEU A 47 13.84 1.35 -3.16
CA LEU A 47 12.68 1.08 -4.02
C LEU A 47 11.79 2.33 -4.16
N GLY A 48 11.75 3.17 -3.13
CA GLY A 48 10.96 4.38 -3.05
C GLY A 48 10.98 4.94 -1.63
N ILE A 49 10.12 5.92 -1.36
CA ILE A 49 10.01 6.58 -0.05
C ILE A 49 8.56 6.48 0.43
N LEU A 50 8.35 5.97 1.64
CA LEU A 50 7.10 6.17 2.37
C LEU A 50 7.14 7.55 3.02
N MET A 51 6.18 8.40 2.67
CA MET A 51 5.83 9.62 3.38
C MET A 51 4.67 9.32 4.32
N ALA A 52 4.74 9.82 5.55
CA ALA A 52 3.73 9.61 6.58
C ALA A 52 3.68 10.78 7.57
N ASP A 53 2.66 10.80 8.43
CA ASP A 53 2.43 11.83 9.43
C ASP A 53 1.86 11.20 10.72
N SER A 54 1.28 12.00 11.61
CA SER A 54 0.63 11.58 12.86
C SER A 54 -0.22 10.30 12.67
N PRO A 55 -0.19 9.37 13.63
CA PRO A 55 -0.77 8.04 13.49
C PRO A 55 -2.29 8.02 13.70
N ASP A 56 -3.05 8.90 13.06
CA ASP A 56 -4.50 9.01 13.16
C ASP A 56 -5.16 9.17 11.78
N PHE A 57 -6.50 9.08 11.74
CA PHE A 57 -7.25 9.23 10.49
C PHE A 57 -7.19 10.63 9.89
N GLN A 58 -7.13 11.68 10.72
CA GLN A 58 -7.04 13.07 10.27
C GLN A 58 -5.86 13.28 9.31
N HIS A 59 -4.73 12.62 9.55
CA HIS A 59 -3.50 12.79 8.77
C HIS A 59 -3.25 11.67 7.75
N ASN A 60 -4.19 10.76 7.53
CA ASN A 60 -4.01 9.64 6.57
C ASN A 60 -3.80 10.12 5.13
N ASN A 61 -4.30 11.30 4.76
CA ASN A 61 -4.14 11.89 3.42
C ASN A 61 -2.67 12.24 3.08
N HIS A 62 -1.78 12.32 4.07
CA HIS A 62 -0.35 12.56 3.90
C HIS A 62 0.43 11.26 3.66
N ILE A 63 -0.18 10.10 3.85
CA ILE A 63 0.50 8.82 3.71
C ILE A 63 0.52 8.40 2.25
N ALA A 64 1.71 8.33 1.67
CA ALA A 64 1.90 7.95 0.28
C ALA A 64 3.27 7.31 0.04
N ILE A 65 3.39 6.55 -1.04
CA ILE A 65 4.67 6.08 -1.59
C ILE A 65 5.06 7.01 -2.73
N LEU A 66 6.29 7.48 -2.70
CA LEU A 66 6.87 8.45 -3.62
C LEU A 66 8.17 7.90 -4.22
N ASN A 67 8.58 8.40 -5.39
CA ASN A 67 9.87 8.07 -5.99
C ASN A 67 11.04 8.58 -5.12
N PHE A 68 10.94 9.83 -4.66
CA PHE A 68 12.01 10.51 -3.94
C PHE A 68 11.57 11.16 -2.65
N MET A 69 12.56 11.56 -1.86
CA MET A 69 12.34 12.18 -0.56
C MET A 69 11.79 13.60 -0.73
N PRO A 70 10.58 13.91 -0.22
CA PRO A 70 10.04 15.26 -0.29
C PRO A 70 10.78 16.19 0.69
N THR A 71 10.71 17.50 0.46
CA THR A 71 11.40 18.54 1.27
C THR A 71 10.62 18.99 2.51
N ASN A 72 9.42 18.47 2.74
CA ASN A 72 8.55 18.83 3.87
C ASN A 72 9.03 18.22 5.21
N ASN A 73 8.37 18.57 6.32
CA ASN A 73 8.74 18.07 7.66
C ASN A 73 8.04 16.76 8.06
N GLN A 74 7.42 16.06 7.11
CA GLN A 74 6.70 14.82 7.37
C GLN A 74 7.67 13.66 7.65
N MET A 75 7.17 12.62 8.33
CA MET A 75 7.93 11.39 8.53
C MET A 75 8.22 10.76 7.17
N LYS A 76 9.48 10.37 6.95
CA LYS A 76 9.92 9.67 5.75
C LYS A 76 10.61 8.39 6.15
N ASN A 77 10.35 7.32 5.41
CA ASN A 77 11.09 6.08 5.53
C ASN A 77 11.51 5.60 4.13
N THR A 78 12.80 5.35 3.94
CA THR A 78 13.27 4.73 2.70
C THR A 78 12.76 3.30 2.65
N ILE A 79 12.19 2.92 1.51
CA ILE A 79 11.68 1.58 1.25
C ILE A 79 12.81 0.77 0.62
N THR A 80 13.11 -0.37 1.22
CA THR A 80 14.15 -1.32 0.79
C THR A 80 13.57 -2.73 0.88
N PRO A 81 14.19 -3.74 0.25
CA PRO A 81 13.61 -5.10 0.21
C PRO A 81 13.26 -5.67 1.60
N ASN A 82 14.07 -5.40 2.62
CA ASN A 82 13.87 -5.90 3.98
C ASN A 82 12.73 -5.23 4.76
N ASN A 83 12.28 -4.04 4.36
CA ASN A 83 11.20 -3.32 5.05
C ASN A 83 9.94 -3.11 4.18
N LEU A 84 9.91 -3.70 2.97
CA LEU A 84 8.78 -3.61 2.04
C LEU A 84 7.49 -4.17 2.64
N ILE A 85 7.54 -5.33 3.31
CA ILE A 85 6.36 -5.93 3.95
C ILE A 85 5.85 -5.06 5.12
N PRO A 86 6.67 -4.65 6.11
CA PRO A 86 6.23 -3.69 7.13
C PRO A 86 5.64 -2.40 6.56
N THR A 87 6.24 -1.86 5.48
CA THR A 87 5.73 -0.67 4.79
C THR A 87 4.38 -0.92 4.13
N SER A 88 4.20 -2.09 3.51
CA SER A 88 2.93 -2.49 2.88
C SER A 88 1.81 -2.62 3.90
N ILE A 89 2.10 -3.24 5.05
CA ILE A 89 1.17 -3.33 6.19
C ILE A 89 0.83 -1.93 6.68
N TYR A 90 1.83 -1.08 6.92
CA TYR A 90 1.61 0.29 7.37
C TYR A 90 0.65 1.06 6.45
N LEU A 91 0.90 1.07 5.15
CA LEU A 91 0.04 1.78 4.20
C LEU A 91 -1.37 1.18 4.18
N SER A 92 -1.48 -0.16 4.14
CA SER A 92 -2.76 -0.85 4.02
C SER A 92 -3.64 -0.67 5.25
N VAL A 93 -3.08 -0.85 6.46
CA VAL A 93 -3.76 -0.62 7.74
C VAL A 93 -4.29 0.82 7.81
N ARG A 94 -3.51 1.79 7.33
CA ARG A 94 -3.89 3.21 7.36
C ARG A 94 -4.94 3.59 6.31
N HIS A 95 -5.15 2.80 5.27
CA HIS A 95 -6.05 3.16 4.15
C HIS A 95 -7.21 2.19 3.90
N CYS A 96 -7.20 0.99 4.47
CA CYS A 96 -8.29 0.02 4.28
C CYS A 96 -9.61 0.47 4.93
N ILE A 97 -9.53 1.21 6.05
CA ILE A 97 -10.69 1.80 6.72
C ILE A 97 -10.88 3.22 6.21
N LYS A 98 -12.09 3.54 5.76
CA LYS A 98 -12.42 4.88 5.28
C LYS A 98 -12.38 5.88 6.45
N ALA A 99 -11.65 6.99 6.27
CA ALA A 99 -11.71 8.12 7.19
C ALA A 99 -13.10 8.79 7.15
N THR A 100 -13.63 9.07 8.32
CA THR A 100 -14.91 9.72 8.58
C THR A 100 -14.75 10.64 9.79
N TRP A 101 -15.72 11.53 10.02
CA TRP A 101 -15.71 12.36 11.24
C TRP A 101 -15.79 11.52 12.52
N ILE A 102 -16.33 10.29 12.45
CA ILE A 102 -16.50 9.39 13.59
C ILE A 102 -15.15 8.85 14.06
N ASN A 103 -14.24 8.51 13.14
CA ASN A 103 -12.92 7.92 13.45
C ASN A 103 -11.75 8.89 13.29
N ASP A 104 -12.00 10.18 12.99
CA ASP A 104 -10.99 11.22 12.73
C ASP A 104 -9.82 11.24 13.74
N ARG A 105 -10.11 10.97 15.02
CA ARG A 105 -9.13 11.01 16.13
C ARG A 105 -8.65 9.66 16.62
N ASP A 106 -9.13 8.56 16.05
CA ASP A 106 -8.70 7.23 16.45
C ASP A 106 -7.22 7.04 16.10
N GLN A 107 -6.45 6.54 17.07
CA GLN A 107 -5.01 6.39 16.96
C GLN A 107 -4.65 4.97 16.52
N PHE A 108 -3.78 4.87 15.51
CA PHE A 108 -3.17 3.62 15.07
C PHE A 108 -1.98 3.25 15.95
N LEU A 109 -1.97 2.00 16.40
CA LEU A 109 -1.06 1.49 17.42
C LEU A 109 -0.08 0.48 16.83
N ALA A 110 1.00 0.24 17.56
CA ALA A 110 1.86 -0.92 17.33
C ALA A 110 1.04 -2.20 17.54
N PRO A 111 1.15 -3.18 16.63
CA PRO A 111 0.35 -4.39 16.68
C PRO A 111 0.82 -5.35 17.78
N ASN A 112 -0.01 -6.33 18.12
CA ASN A 112 0.40 -7.51 18.89
C ASN A 112 1.32 -8.43 18.05
N LYS A 113 1.82 -9.55 18.57
CA LYS A 113 2.76 -10.41 17.82
C LYS A 113 2.12 -11.34 16.77
N LYS A 114 0.79 -11.40 16.66
CA LYS A 114 0.11 -12.39 15.79
C LYS A 114 0.32 -12.12 14.30
N TRP A 115 0.47 -10.86 13.88
CA TRP A 115 0.72 -10.52 12.47
C TRP A 115 2.05 -11.10 11.98
N GLU A 116 3.07 -11.24 12.84
CA GLU A 116 4.44 -11.59 12.45
C GLU A 116 4.53 -12.91 11.65
N LYS A 117 3.57 -13.83 11.88
CA LYS A 117 3.50 -15.14 11.22
C LYS A 117 2.37 -15.24 10.19
N ASP A 118 1.54 -14.22 10.03
CA ASP A 118 0.45 -14.23 9.04
C ASP A 118 0.97 -13.73 7.68
N THR A 119 1.63 -14.65 6.97
CA THR A 119 2.19 -14.38 5.64
C THR A 119 1.13 -14.09 4.57
N GLU A 120 -0.10 -14.56 4.77
CA GLU A 120 -1.21 -14.24 3.86
C GLU A 120 -1.62 -12.77 4.05
N PHE A 121 -1.78 -12.31 5.30
CA PHE A 121 -2.01 -10.89 5.62
C PHE A 121 -0.89 -9.98 5.07
N HIS A 122 0.38 -10.41 5.18
CA HIS A 122 1.50 -9.68 4.58
C HIS A 122 1.33 -9.51 3.06
N SER A 123 0.98 -10.59 2.37
CA SER A 123 0.80 -10.62 0.92
C SER A 123 -0.42 -9.81 0.49
N ASP A 124 -1.52 -9.91 1.22
CA ASP A 124 -2.73 -9.11 1.04
C ASP A 124 -2.45 -7.61 1.15
N CYS A 125 -1.68 -7.20 2.17
CA CYS A 125 -1.27 -5.82 2.33
C CYS A 125 -0.35 -5.34 1.20
N LEU A 126 0.56 -6.19 0.71
CA LEU A 126 1.40 -5.85 -0.44
C LEU A 126 0.56 -5.65 -1.71
N ALA A 127 -0.38 -6.57 -2.00
CA ALA A 127 -1.30 -6.43 -3.14
C ALA A 127 -2.14 -5.15 -3.04
N PHE A 128 -2.70 -4.85 -1.86
CA PHE A 128 -3.44 -3.63 -1.63
C PHE A 128 -2.56 -2.39 -1.87
N MET A 129 -1.37 -2.34 -1.28
CA MET A 129 -0.43 -1.23 -1.41
C MET A 129 -0.04 -0.96 -2.88
N LEU A 130 0.22 -2.01 -3.66
CA LEU A 130 0.63 -1.90 -5.06
C LEU A 130 -0.39 -1.12 -5.91
N PHE A 131 -1.69 -1.39 -5.71
CA PHE A 131 -2.75 -0.80 -6.51
C PHE A 131 -3.55 0.31 -5.81
N HIS A 132 -3.20 0.65 -4.57
CA HIS A 132 -3.85 1.74 -3.87
C HIS A 132 -3.48 3.11 -4.47
N GLY A 133 -4.41 4.05 -4.49
CA GLY A 133 -4.19 5.38 -5.08
C GLY A 133 -3.16 6.27 -4.35
N GLN A 134 -2.69 5.85 -3.18
CA GLN A 134 -1.58 6.50 -2.46
C GLN A 134 -0.21 5.90 -2.78
N ASN A 135 -0.15 4.84 -3.58
CA ASN A 135 1.06 4.55 -4.33
C ASN A 135 1.15 5.55 -5.48
N ARG A 136 2.00 6.58 -5.31
CA ARG A 136 2.15 7.69 -6.27
C ARG A 136 3.45 7.58 -7.07
N ILE A 137 4.03 6.37 -7.13
CA ILE A 137 5.18 6.11 -8.00
C ILE A 137 4.80 6.48 -9.43
N THR A 138 5.72 7.17 -10.10
CA THR A 138 5.64 7.50 -11.52
C THR A 138 6.96 7.15 -12.20
N ALA A 139 6.87 6.58 -13.41
CA ALA A 139 8.01 6.30 -14.27
C ALA A 139 8.68 7.56 -14.84
N LYS A 140 8.08 8.74 -14.63
CA LYS A 140 8.64 10.03 -15.07
C LYS A 140 9.73 10.55 -14.15
N GLU A 141 9.73 10.12 -12.89
CA GLU A 141 10.67 10.62 -11.89
C GLU A 141 11.81 9.63 -11.64
N GLY A 142 11.62 8.34 -11.85
CA GLY A 142 12.70 7.36 -11.73
C GLY A 142 12.25 5.95 -12.09
N ILE A 143 13.14 4.98 -11.82
CA ILE A 143 12.89 3.57 -12.09
C ILE A 143 11.66 3.10 -11.30
N ASN A 144 10.70 2.48 -11.99
CA ASN A 144 9.53 1.90 -11.35
C ASN A 144 9.83 0.46 -10.90
N HIS A 145 10.06 0.27 -9.60
CA HIS A 145 10.30 -1.04 -9.00
C HIS A 145 9.02 -1.80 -8.62
N PHE A 146 7.83 -1.21 -8.79
CA PHE A 146 6.57 -1.69 -8.24
C PHE A 146 5.65 -2.41 -9.25
N ILE A 147 6.16 -2.80 -10.42
CA ILE A 147 5.37 -3.57 -11.41
C ILE A 147 5.35 -5.05 -11.01
N PRO A 148 4.19 -5.64 -10.64
CA PRO A 148 4.13 -7.02 -10.14
C PRO A 148 3.98 -8.09 -11.23
N PHE A 149 4.12 -7.72 -12.50
CA PHE A 149 3.85 -8.57 -13.66
C PHE A 149 5.09 -8.72 -14.53
N SER A 150 5.14 -9.76 -15.38
CA SER A 150 6.12 -9.81 -16.47
C SER A 150 5.67 -8.99 -17.67
N GLU A 151 6.60 -8.63 -18.55
CA GLU A 151 6.31 -8.01 -19.85
C GLU A 151 5.31 -8.87 -20.64
N LYS A 152 5.48 -10.19 -20.62
CA LYS A 152 4.60 -11.14 -21.30
C LYS A 152 3.20 -11.19 -20.71
N ASP A 153 3.05 -10.97 -19.40
CA ASP A 153 1.74 -11.01 -18.74
C ASP A 153 0.82 -9.88 -19.21
N ILE A 154 1.41 -8.73 -19.54
CA ILE A 154 0.70 -7.49 -19.86
C ILE A 154 0.95 -7.00 -21.28
N ASP A 155 1.57 -7.83 -22.14
CA ASP A 155 1.92 -7.51 -23.53
C ASP A 155 2.72 -6.19 -23.66
N ALA A 156 3.68 -5.95 -22.76
CA ALA A 156 4.57 -4.80 -22.85
C ALA A 156 5.47 -4.91 -24.09
N ALA A 157 5.54 -3.82 -24.87
CA ALA A 157 6.29 -3.77 -26.13
C ALA A 157 7.82 -3.62 -25.95
N GLU A 158 8.27 -3.19 -24.76
CA GLU A 158 9.68 -2.98 -24.43
C GLU A 158 9.98 -3.61 -23.05
N ALA A 159 11.25 -3.87 -22.77
CA ALA A 159 11.69 -4.48 -21.52
C ALA A 159 11.56 -3.50 -20.33
N PHE A 160 11.25 -4.03 -19.16
CA PHE A 160 11.26 -3.22 -17.94
C PHE A 160 12.68 -2.91 -17.49
N GLU A 161 12.84 -1.73 -16.89
CA GLU A 161 14.08 -1.32 -16.21
C GLU A 161 14.27 -2.03 -14.87
N SER A 162 13.18 -2.57 -14.29
CA SER A 162 13.25 -3.34 -13.06
C SER A 162 12.22 -4.47 -12.99
N HIS A 163 12.71 -5.67 -12.68
CA HIS A 163 11.89 -6.85 -12.38
C HIS A 163 11.71 -7.08 -10.87
N PHE A 164 12.09 -6.10 -10.03
CA PHE A 164 12.19 -6.28 -8.58
C PHE A 164 10.89 -6.83 -7.95
N MET A 165 9.75 -6.18 -8.17
CA MET A 165 8.51 -6.62 -7.52
C MET A 165 8.08 -7.99 -8.01
N GLN A 166 8.20 -8.28 -9.31
CA GLN A 166 7.92 -9.61 -9.85
C GLN A 166 8.79 -10.69 -9.18
N ASP A 167 10.10 -10.46 -9.08
CA ASP A 167 11.02 -11.38 -8.44
C ASP A 167 10.76 -11.52 -6.94
N PHE A 168 10.40 -10.42 -6.27
CA PHE A 168 9.98 -10.42 -4.86
C PHE A 168 8.74 -11.30 -4.66
N LEU A 169 7.69 -11.13 -5.46
CA LEU A 169 6.48 -11.95 -5.36
C LEU A 169 6.75 -13.45 -5.60
N GLN A 170 7.74 -13.78 -6.42
CA GLN A 170 8.12 -15.16 -6.72
C GLN A 170 9.15 -15.75 -5.74
N GLY A 171 9.63 -14.97 -4.77
CA GLY A 171 10.68 -15.40 -3.83
C GLY A 171 12.04 -15.60 -4.47
N LYS A 172 12.35 -14.82 -5.53
CA LYS A 172 13.57 -14.93 -6.35
C LYS A 172 14.62 -13.87 -6.06
N ILE A 173 14.38 -13.01 -5.06
CA ILE A 173 15.36 -11.99 -4.65
C ILE A 173 16.59 -12.68 -4.06
N LYS A 174 17.74 -12.45 -4.67
CA LYS A 174 19.02 -12.97 -4.17
C LYS A 174 19.35 -12.27 -2.85
N GLN A 175 19.48 -13.04 -1.78
CA GLN A 175 20.08 -12.55 -0.55
C GLN A 175 21.60 -12.67 -0.69
N ASP A 176 22.33 -11.55 -0.57
CA ASP A 176 23.78 -11.61 -0.54
C ASP A 176 24.24 -12.43 0.67
N SER A 177 24.96 -13.52 0.40
CA SER A 177 25.53 -14.46 1.35
C SER A 177 26.60 -13.86 2.28
N LYS A 178 26.71 -12.53 2.38
CA LYS A 178 27.56 -11.85 3.37
C LYS A 178 26.86 -11.66 4.73
N SER A 179 25.57 -11.96 4.83
CA SER A 179 24.83 -11.96 6.10
C SER A 179 24.92 -13.30 6.87
N THR A 180 25.50 -14.36 6.28
CA THR A 180 25.60 -15.66 6.95
C THR A 180 26.67 -15.74 8.04
N ASP A 181 27.66 -14.84 8.07
CA ASP A 181 28.67 -14.80 9.14
C ASP A 181 28.20 -14.04 10.40
N SER A 182 26.98 -13.50 10.37
CA SER A 182 26.28 -12.95 11.54
C SER A 182 24.88 -13.53 11.70
N LYS A 183 24.70 -14.81 11.33
CA LYS A 183 23.70 -15.65 12.00
C LYS A 183 24.17 -15.87 13.44
N SER A 184 24.05 -14.81 14.24
CA SER A 184 24.01 -14.89 15.69
C SER A 184 23.14 -16.09 16.02
N LEU A 185 23.70 -17.04 16.78
CA LEU A 185 23.04 -18.21 17.34
C LEU A 185 21.80 -17.85 18.19
N PHE A 186 21.49 -16.56 18.30
CA PHE A 186 20.27 -15.95 18.80
C PHE A 186 19.72 -14.97 17.73
N LYS A 187 18.84 -15.42 16.83
CA LYS A 187 18.10 -14.51 15.93
C LYS A 187 16.63 -14.93 15.82
N ASP A 188 15.83 -14.42 16.75
CA ASP A 188 14.40 -14.14 16.55
C ASP A 188 14.20 -12.88 15.69
N GLU A 189 15.01 -12.68 14.64
CA GLU A 189 14.94 -11.50 13.78
C GLU A 189 14.02 -11.82 12.59
N LEU A 190 12.92 -11.07 12.45
CA LEU A 190 11.96 -11.25 11.36
C LEU A 190 12.64 -10.93 10.02
N ASP A 191 12.69 -11.91 9.12
CA ASP A 191 13.12 -11.74 7.73
C ASP A 191 11.90 -11.66 6.81
N PHE A 192 11.79 -10.55 6.10
CA PHE A 192 10.67 -10.27 5.19
C PHE A 192 11.02 -10.44 3.72
N ILE A 193 12.26 -10.84 3.40
CA ILE A 193 12.64 -11.15 2.03
C ILE A 193 12.20 -12.58 1.73
N PRO A 194 11.24 -12.80 0.81
CA PRO A 194 10.70 -14.11 0.54
C PRO A 194 11.72 -14.99 -0.18
N THR A 195 11.79 -16.25 0.24
CA THR A 195 12.58 -17.32 -0.41
C THR A 195 11.70 -18.30 -1.21
N LYS A 196 10.38 -18.08 -1.19
CA LYS A 196 9.36 -18.84 -1.90
C LYS A 196 8.29 -17.87 -2.42
N PRO A 197 7.51 -18.26 -3.45
CA PRO A 197 6.40 -17.46 -3.92
C PRO A 197 5.42 -17.09 -2.80
N LEU A 198 4.95 -15.85 -2.80
CA LEU A 198 3.96 -15.36 -1.85
C LEU A 198 2.61 -16.08 -2.03
N ILE A 199 1.88 -16.23 -0.93
CA ILE A 199 0.55 -16.83 -0.89
C ILE A 199 -0.45 -15.73 -0.58
N PHE A 200 -1.39 -15.53 -1.49
CA PHE A 200 -2.42 -14.50 -1.41
C PHE A 200 -3.78 -15.10 -1.08
N SER A 201 -4.61 -14.30 -0.41
CA SER A 201 -6.05 -14.57 -0.32
C SER A 201 -6.71 -14.51 -1.70
N ASP A 202 -7.94 -15.00 -1.78
CA ASP A 202 -8.71 -14.93 -3.02
C ASP A 202 -9.04 -13.48 -3.40
N GLU A 203 -9.37 -12.61 -2.43
CA GLU A 203 -9.59 -11.19 -2.67
C GLU A 203 -8.33 -10.48 -3.19
N ALA A 204 -7.14 -10.83 -2.70
CA ALA A 204 -5.88 -10.27 -3.20
C ALA A 204 -5.53 -10.77 -4.61
N LYS A 205 -5.86 -12.04 -4.94
CA LYS A 205 -5.73 -12.55 -6.31
C LYS A 205 -6.64 -11.81 -7.28
N GLU A 206 -7.87 -11.49 -6.88
CA GLU A 206 -8.79 -10.68 -7.68
C GLU A 206 -8.23 -9.29 -7.95
N VAL A 207 -7.62 -8.63 -6.94
CA VAL A 207 -6.94 -7.34 -7.12
C VAL A 207 -5.77 -7.44 -8.09
N LEU A 208 -4.91 -8.46 -7.95
CA LEU A 208 -3.78 -8.69 -8.86
C LEU A 208 -4.25 -8.93 -10.30
N GLN A 209 -5.34 -9.69 -10.47
CA GLN A 209 -5.91 -9.96 -11.79
C GLN A 209 -6.53 -8.70 -12.41
N ALA A 210 -7.31 -7.92 -11.65
CA ALA A 210 -7.87 -6.66 -12.12
C ALA A 210 -6.76 -5.65 -12.47
N GLY A 211 -5.70 -5.58 -11.66
CA GLY A 211 -4.51 -4.80 -11.94
C GLY A 211 -3.82 -5.23 -13.24
N LYS A 212 -3.66 -6.54 -13.45
CA LYS A 212 -3.06 -7.11 -14.68
C LYS A 212 -3.84 -6.70 -15.91
N GLU A 213 -5.17 -6.81 -15.86
CA GLU A 213 -6.04 -6.43 -16.97
C GLU A 213 -5.97 -4.94 -17.30
N LEU A 214 -5.88 -4.06 -16.29
CA LEU A 214 -5.71 -2.63 -16.49
C LEU A 214 -4.35 -2.29 -17.11
N PHE A 215 -3.27 -2.89 -16.63
CA PHE A 215 -1.93 -2.71 -17.19
C PHE A 215 -1.86 -3.22 -18.63
N LYS A 216 -2.39 -4.42 -18.88
CA LYS A 216 -2.48 -4.99 -20.23
C LYS A 216 -3.23 -4.08 -21.21
N HIS A 217 -4.33 -3.47 -20.77
CA HIS A 217 -5.08 -2.50 -21.58
C HIS A 217 -4.23 -1.29 -21.96
N TYR A 218 -3.48 -0.72 -21.00
CA TYR A 218 -2.55 0.37 -21.28
C TYR A 218 -1.49 -0.03 -22.31
N HIS A 219 -0.78 -1.15 -22.10
CA HIS A 219 0.28 -1.56 -23.02
C HIS A 219 -0.26 -1.87 -24.41
N THR A 220 -1.43 -2.50 -24.51
CA THR A 220 -2.06 -2.78 -25.81
C THR A 220 -2.46 -1.49 -26.54
N GLN A 221 -3.05 -0.53 -25.84
CA GLN A 221 -3.59 0.69 -26.43
C GLN A 221 -2.51 1.72 -26.75
N ALA A 222 -1.52 1.85 -25.87
CA ALA A 222 -0.48 2.88 -25.96
C ALA A 222 0.75 2.45 -26.76
N LYS A 223 0.90 1.18 -27.15
CA LYS A 223 2.12 0.64 -27.79
C LYS A 223 2.67 1.46 -28.97
N ASP A 224 1.80 2.04 -29.79
CA ASP A 224 2.17 2.81 -30.99
C ASP A 224 2.20 4.34 -30.71
N SER A 225 1.93 4.74 -29.46
CA SER A 225 1.99 6.13 -29.02
C SER A 225 3.43 6.58 -28.82
N LYS A 226 3.72 7.85 -29.15
CA LYS A 226 5.00 8.48 -28.85
C LYS A 226 5.26 8.62 -27.35
N ASP A 227 4.20 8.63 -26.55
CA ASP A 227 4.26 8.75 -25.09
C ASP A 227 4.18 7.38 -24.40
N TYR A 228 4.38 6.29 -25.14
CA TYR A 228 4.46 4.93 -24.58
C TYR A 228 5.61 4.83 -23.58
N ASN A 229 5.36 4.17 -22.44
CA ASN A 229 6.39 3.85 -21.47
C ASN A 229 6.16 2.45 -20.91
N ALA A 230 7.06 1.51 -21.19
CA ALA A 230 6.96 0.15 -20.67
C ALA A 230 7.01 0.09 -19.13
N ASN A 231 7.63 1.07 -18.47
CA ASN A 231 7.77 1.13 -17.03
C ASN A 231 6.60 1.88 -16.34
N ALA A 232 5.52 2.21 -17.05
CA ALA A 232 4.40 2.98 -16.53
C ALA A 232 3.86 2.41 -15.21
N ALA A 233 3.78 3.26 -14.18
CA ALA A 233 3.14 2.92 -12.92
C ALA A 233 1.61 3.08 -13.02
N LEU A 234 0.87 2.59 -12.01
CA LEU A 234 -0.59 2.80 -11.96
C LEU A 234 -0.96 4.29 -12.04
N TYR A 235 -0.16 5.17 -11.44
CA TYR A 235 -0.35 6.62 -11.55
C TYR A 235 -0.23 7.11 -12.99
N ASP A 236 0.78 6.65 -13.74
CA ASP A 236 1.01 7.03 -15.13
C ASP A 236 -0.10 6.51 -16.05
N ILE A 237 -0.52 5.26 -15.85
CA ILE A 237 -1.64 4.66 -16.58
C ILE A 237 -2.90 5.50 -16.36
N LYS A 238 -3.20 5.88 -15.12
CA LYS A 238 -4.34 6.77 -14.85
C LYS A 238 -4.18 8.14 -15.48
N ALA A 239 -2.97 8.71 -15.45
CA ALA A 239 -2.68 9.99 -16.08
C ALA A 239 -2.89 9.95 -17.61
N HIS A 240 -2.51 8.85 -18.27
CA HIS A 240 -2.71 8.63 -19.72
C HIS A 240 -4.18 8.71 -20.12
N PHE A 241 -5.06 8.00 -19.40
CA PHE A 241 -6.49 7.93 -19.75
C PHE A 241 -7.33 9.08 -19.20
N GLN A 242 -7.00 9.58 -18.00
CA GLN A 242 -7.79 10.62 -17.33
C GLN A 242 -7.31 12.04 -17.74
N GLY A 243 -6.03 12.20 -18.07
CA GLY A 243 -5.42 13.52 -18.29
C GLY A 243 -5.46 14.41 -17.03
N PHE A 244 -5.07 15.67 -17.22
CA PHE A 244 -5.03 16.68 -16.16
C PHE A 244 -5.98 17.84 -16.49
N ASN A 245 -6.42 18.56 -15.47
CA ASN A 245 -7.12 19.83 -15.64
C ASN A 245 -6.14 21.00 -15.71
N ASP A 246 -6.65 22.21 -15.97
CA ASP A 246 -5.86 23.45 -16.10
C ASP A 246 -5.06 23.82 -14.85
N LYS A 247 -5.34 23.20 -13.70
CA LYS A 247 -4.63 23.37 -12.43
C LYS A 247 -3.59 22.26 -12.17
N GLY A 248 -3.32 21.40 -13.15
CA GLY A 248 -2.38 20.28 -13.03
C GLY A 248 -2.89 19.13 -12.15
N LYS A 249 -4.18 19.09 -11.80
CA LYS A 249 -4.78 17.98 -11.05
C LYS A 249 -5.36 16.95 -12.01
N MET A 250 -5.06 15.67 -11.79
CA MET A 250 -5.63 14.57 -12.57
C MET A 250 -7.17 14.65 -12.58
N ASN A 251 -7.78 14.54 -13.76
CA ASN A 251 -9.23 14.54 -13.89
C ASN A 251 -9.83 13.30 -13.22
N PRO A 252 -11.10 13.32 -12.79
CA PRO A 252 -11.74 12.13 -12.26
C PRO A 252 -11.95 11.07 -13.38
N PRO A 253 -11.99 9.76 -13.03
CA PRO A 253 -12.14 8.66 -14.00
C PRO A 253 -13.31 8.82 -14.97
N GLN A 254 -14.41 9.43 -14.53
CA GLN A 254 -15.61 9.64 -15.34
C GLN A 254 -15.38 10.55 -16.55
N LYS A 255 -14.31 11.35 -16.56
CA LYS A 255 -13.94 12.19 -17.71
C LYS A 255 -13.07 11.46 -18.74
N ALA A 256 -12.58 10.26 -18.44
CA ALA A 256 -11.84 9.46 -19.41
C ALA A 256 -12.77 9.05 -20.56
N LYS A 257 -12.28 9.15 -21.81
CA LYS A 257 -13.04 8.81 -23.02
C LYS A 257 -13.07 7.29 -23.29
N ASP A 258 -12.06 6.58 -22.81
CA ASP A 258 -11.93 5.14 -23.01
C ASP A 258 -12.85 4.39 -22.03
N GLU A 259 -13.92 3.79 -22.56
CA GLU A 259 -14.89 3.02 -21.77
C GLU A 259 -14.26 1.75 -21.17
N ALA A 260 -13.44 1.03 -21.94
CA ALA A 260 -12.79 -0.18 -21.46
C ALA A 260 -11.83 0.10 -20.30
N TYR A 261 -11.12 1.23 -20.35
CA TYR A 261 -10.34 1.72 -19.22
C TYR A 261 -11.21 1.99 -17.99
N LYS A 262 -12.36 2.67 -18.16
CA LYS A 262 -13.26 2.99 -17.04
C LYS A 262 -13.79 1.72 -16.38
N ASP A 263 -14.17 0.72 -17.17
CA ASP A 263 -14.63 -0.58 -16.66
C ASP A 263 -13.53 -1.30 -15.89
N LYS A 264 -12.32 -1.39 -16.45
CA LYS A 264 -11.17 -2.04 -15.80
C LYS A 264 -10.73 -1.33 -14.51
N LEU A 265 -10.72 -0.01 -14.50
CA LEU A 265 -10.45 0.76 -13.29
C LEU A 265 -11.59 0.62 -12.26
N GLY A 266 -12.84 0.53 -12.73
CA GLY A 266 -14.01 0.23 -11.90
C GLY A 266 -13.86 -1.11 -11.18
N GLU A 267 -13.48 -2.15 -11.92
CA GLU A 267 -13.21 -3.50 -11.40
C GLU A 267 -12.07 -3.49 -10.38
N LEU A 268 -10.94 -2.84 -10.70
CA LEU A 268 -9.83 -2.70 -9.75
C LEU A 268 -10.25 -2.01 -8.45
N ASN A 269 -11.06 -0.95 -8.53
CA ASN A 269 -11.57 -0.27 -7.35
C ASN A 269 -12.57 -1.11 -6.56
N TYR A 270 -13.33 -1.99 -7.22
CA TYR A 270 -14.26 -2.91 -6.58
C TYR A 270 -13.50 -4.00 -5.80
N THR A 271 -12.54 -4.67 -6.45
CA THR A 271 -11.71 -5.70 -5.81
C THR A 271 -10.88 -5.13 -4.67
N LEU A 272 -10.32 -3.92 -4.82
CA LEU A 272 -9.62 -3.23 -3.73
C LEU A 272 -10.50 -2.98 -2.50
N LYS A 273 -11.80 -2.67 -2.68
CA LYS A 273 -12.73 -2.50 -1.55
C LYS A 273 -13.02 -3.83 -0.85
N ASN A 274 -13.06 -4.94 -1.58
CA ASN A 274 -13.24 -6.26 -0.98
C ASN A 274 -12.01 -6.67 -0.18
N LEU A 275 -10.82 -6.51 -0.76
CA LEU A 275 -9.55 -6.74 -0.07
C LEU A 275 -9.41 -5.84 1.17
N ALA A 276 -9.85 -4.57 1.09
CA ALA A 276 -9.83 -3.65 2.23
C ALA A 276 -10.64 -4.19 3.43
N LYS A 277 -11.82 -4.78 3.22
CA LYS A 277 -12.64 -5.36 4.31
C LYS A 277 -11.95 -6.56 4.98
N ARG A 278 -11.24 -7.37 4.19
CA ARG A 278 -10.43 -8.47 4.70
C ARG A 278 -9.30 -7.96 5.58
N ILE A 279 -8.55 -6.97 5.09
CA ILE A 279 -7.46 -6.31 5.83
C ILE A 279 -8.01 -5.63 7.09
N GLU A 280 -9.15 -4.95 7.02
CA GLU A 280 -9.80 -4.29 8.16
C GLU A 280 -10.08 -5.28 9.31
N SER A 281 -10.54 -6.49 9.02
CA SER A 281 -10.73 -7.52 10.06
C SER A 281 -9.42 -7.82 10.81
N LYS A 282 -8.31 -7.87 10.08
CA LYS A 282 -6.97 -8.08 10.64
C LYS A 282 -6.42 -6.85 11.38
N VAL A 283 -6.81 -5.64 11.00
CA VAL A 283 -6.46 -4.40 11.73
C VAL A 283 -6.87 -4.50 13.19
N TYR A 284 -8.11 -4.94 13.45
CA TYR A 284 -8.60 -5.13 14.81
C TYR A 284 -8.02 -6.38 15.48
N GLU A 285 -7.88 -7.50 14.75
CA GLU A 285 -7.28 -8.74 15.29
C GLU A 285 -5.85 -8.53 15.81
N TYR A 286 -5.07 -7.72 15.09
CA TYR A 286 -3.68 -7.39 15.41
C TYR A 286 -3.53 -6.14 16.25
N GLU A 287 -4.64 -5.52 16.64
CA GLU A 287 -4.68 -4.34 17.51
C GLU A 287 -3.95 -3.11 16.91
N PHE A 288 -3.84 -3.04 15.59
CA PHE A 288 -3.42 -1.81 14.90
C PHE A 288 -4.42 -0.67 15.14
N LEU A 289 -5.69 -1.00 15.38
CA LEU A 289 -6.73 -0.08 15.81
C LEU A 289 -7.58 -0.77 16.89
N LEU A 290 -8.09 0.02 17.84
CA LEU A 290 -9.04 -0.48 18.84
C LEU A 290 -10.49 -0.37 18.29
N PRO A 291 -11.36 -1.33 18.61
CA PRO A 291 -12.74 -1.39 18.09
C PRO A 291 -13.71 -0.36 18.73
#